data_AF-A0A956TBT7-F1
#
_entry.id   AF-A0A956TBT7-F1
#
_cell.length_a   1.000
_cell.length_b   1.000
_cell.length_c   1.000
_cell.angle_alpha   90.00
_cell.angle_beta   90.00
_cell.angle_gamma   90.00
#
_symmetry.space_group_name_H-M   'P 1'
#
loop_
_entity.id
_entity.type
_entity.pdbx_description
1 polymer ?
#
loop_
_entity_poly.entity_id
_entity_poly.type
_entity_poly.pdbx_seq_one_letter_code
_entity_poly.pdbx_strand_id
1 'polypeptide(L)'
;MRKSFTLLLAAMLLALVACDNNGQSLSSLDENPAPAQPELLTLSVQADPAALVRSDDLQAQFLAQVVQLRVTVYNSAAQEVASKTVARDGTAVFLLPAGNYWVRMIGLDGNQNVLGYFDRLIELLQNLFNRFPGLIWTPNPPVVTIADPA
;
A
#
# COMPACT_ATOMS: atom_id res chain seq x y z
N MET A 1 6.04 -1.68 -32.32
CA MET A 1 7.16 -1.06 -31.58
C MET A 1 7.09 -1.50 -30.12
N ARG A 2 7.92 -2.47 -29.72
CA ARG A 2 8.01 -2.94 -28.33
C ARG A 2 9.28 -2.33 -27.73
N LYS A 3 9.14 -1.45 -26.73
CA LYS A 3 10.28 -0.93 -25.96
C LYS A 3 10.38 -1.76 -24.68
N SER A 4 11.40 -2.60 -24.64
CA SER A 4 11.82 -3.38 -23.48
C SER A 4 12.33 -2.44 -22.39
N PHE A 5 11.83 -2.60 -21.17
CA PHE A 5 12.32 -1.94 -19.96
C PHE A 5 13.44 -2.79 -19.36
N THR A 6 14.65 -2.24 -19.31
CA THR A 6 15.82 -2.86 -18.69
C THR A 6 15.67 -2.79 -17.18
N LEU A 7 15.44 -3.94 -16.54
CA LEU A 7 15.53 -4.12 -15.09
C LEU A 7 17.01 -4.44 -14.77
N LEU A 8 17.73 -3.51 -14.14
CA LEU A 8 19.05 -3.79 -13.61
C LEU A 8 18.93 -3.88 -12.09
N LEU A 9 18.93 -5.10 -11.56
CA LEU A 9 19.15 -5.30 -10.13
C LEU A 9 20.00 -6.55 -9.88
N ALA A 10 21.07 -6.26 -9.14
CA ALA A 10 21.74 -7.09 -8.15
C ALA A 10 22.75 -8.16 -8.59
N ALA A 11 23.97 -7.90 -8.07
CA ALA A 11 24.82 -8.83 -7.34
C ALA A 11 25.68 -9.81 -8.14
N MET A 12 26.97 -9.49 -8.22
CA MET A 12 27.97 -10.54 -8.06
C MET A 12 29.17 -10.01 -7.28
N LEU A 13 29.17 -10.41 -6.01
CA LEU A 13 30.26 -10.35 -5.05
C LEU A 13 31.39 -11.24 -5.59
N LEU A 14 32.58 -10.69 -5.83
CA LEU A 14 33.80 -11.48 -6.00
C LEU A 14 34.88 -10.92 -5.09
N ALA A 15 35.02 -11.56 -3.93
CA ALA A 15 36.12 -11.35 -3.01
C ALA A 15 37.41 -11.89 -3.65
N LEU A 16 38.37 -11.01 -3.96
CA LEU A 16 39.74 -11.42 -4.20
C LEU A 16 40.43 -11.61 -2.85
N VAL A 17 40.69 -12.87 -2.52
CA VAL A 17 41.56 -13.29 -1.41
C VAL A 17 43.01 -13.04 -1.85
N ALA A 18 43.66 -12.06 -1.22
CA ALA A 18 45.11 -11.92 -1.26
C ALA A 18 45.71 -12.83 -0.18
N CYS A 19 46.52 -13.79 -0.59
CA CYS A 19 47.40 -14.55 0.28
C CYS A 19 48.52 -13.61 0.78
N ASP A 20 48.62 -13.41 2.09
CA ASP A 20 49.88 -13.01 2.71
C ASP A 20 50.06 -13.78 4.03
N ASN A 21 51.11 -14.60 4.07
CA ASN A 21 51.48 -15.45 5.19
C ASN A 21 52.35 -14.63 6.14
N ASN A 22 51.73 -13.92 7.07
CA ASN A 22 52.41 -13.45 8.27
C ASN A 22 51.41 -13.49 9.42
N GLY A 23 51.74 -14.27 10.46
CA GLY A 23 50.90 -14.56 11.63
C GLY A 23 50.62 -13.35 12.52
N GLN A 24 49.88 -12.38 12.00
CA GLN A 24 49.11 -11.45 12.81
C GLN A 24 47.66 -11.92 12.84
N SER A 25 47.16 -12.13 14.05
CA SER A 25 45.76 -12.41 14.32
C SER A 25 44.92 -11.22 13.85
N LEU A 26 44.33 -11.32 12.64
CA LEU A 26 43.36 -10.37 12.08
C LEU A 26 41.96 -10.54 12.71
N SER A 27 41.90 -10.79 14.03
CA SER A 27 40.65 -11.12 14.74
C SER A 27 39.78 -9.89 15.07
N SER A 28 40.02 -8.76 14.41
CA SER A 28 39.18 -7.57 14.50
C SER A 28 39.10 -6.87 13.15
N LEU A 29 38.73 -7.61 12.10
CA LEU A 29 37.97 -6.97 11.03
C LEU A 29 36.61 -6.69 11.65
N ASP A 30 36.44 -5.45 12.13
CA ASP A 30 35.17 -4.92 12.63
C ASP A 30 34.06 -5.43 11.72
N GLU A 31 33.17 -6.24 12.29
CA GLU A 31 31.97 -6.70 11.59
C GLU A 31 31.24 -5.45 11.13
N ASN A 32 31.28 -5.15 9.83
CA ASN A 32 30.47 -4.10 9.26
C ASN A 32 29.02 -4.49 9.58
N PRO A 33 28.33 -3.76 10.48
CA PRO A 33 27.02 -4.18 10.92
C PRO A 33 26.14 -4.30 9.68
N ALA A 34 25.41 -5.43 9.56
CA ALA A 34 24.48 -5.62 8.47
C ALA A 34 23.58 -4.38 8.37
N PRO A 35 23.29 -3.87 7.17
CA PRO A 35 22.41 -2.72 7.02
C PRO A 35 21.12 -2.97 7.80
N ALA A 36 20.74 -2.02 8.65
CA ALA A 36 19.50 -2.12 9.40
C ALA A 36 18.35 -2.37 8.41
N GLN A 37 17.62 -3.46 8.60
CA GLN A 37 16.46 -3.75 7.77
C GLN A 37 15.40 -2.66 8.02
N PRO A 38 14.74 -2.15 6.97
CA PRO A 38 13.69 -1.16 7.15
C PRO A 38 12.55 -1.77 7.97
N GLU A 39 12.12 -1.04 9.00
CA GLU A 39 10.99 -1.43 9.84
C GLU A 39 9.68 -1.38 9.03
N LEU A 40 8.95 -2.49 9.00
CA LEU A 40 7.64 -2.57 8.34
C LEU A 40 6.53 -2.36 9.37
N LEU A 41 5.62 -1.45 9.05
CA LEU A 41 4.46 -1.10 9.86
C LEU A 41 3.19 -1.70 9.24
N THR A 42 2.23 -1.99 10.11
CA THR A 42 0.94 -2.53 9.71
C THR A 42 -0.06 -1.41 9.45
N LEU A 43 -0.62 -1.36 8.24
CA LEU A 43 -1.78 -0.53 7.90
C LEU A 43 -3.02 -1.43 7.76
N SER A 44 -3.98 -1.25 8.65
CA SER A 44 -5.27 -1.94 8.62
C SER A 44 -6.38 -0.97 8.19
N VAL A 45 -7.12 -1.34 7.15
CA VAL A 45 -8.15 -0.52 6.52
C VAL A 45 -9.48 -1.26 6.51
N GLN A 46 -10.51 -0.63 7.05
CA GLN A 46 -11.88 -1.14 7.07
C GLN A 46 -12.87 -0.04 6.67
N ALA A 47 -13.96 -0.38 5.98
CA ALA A 47 -15.08 0.54 5.85
C ALA A 47 -15.79 0.69 7.20
N ASP A 48 -16.24 1.90 7.56
CA ASP A 48 -17.13 2.07 8.69
C ASP A 48 -18.54 1.60 8.30
N PRO A 49 -19.05 0.51 8.91
CA PRO A 49 -20.36 -0.03 8.55
C PRO A 49 -21.50 0.97 8.81
N ALA A 50 -21.36 1.89 9.77
CA ALA A 50 -22.37 2.91 10.06
C ALA A 50 -22.30 4.10 9.10
N ALA A 51 -21.13 4.34 8.51
CA ALA A 51 -20.90 5.44 7.60
C ALA A 51 -21.24 5.06 6.15
N LEU A 52 -21.34 3.76 5.86
CA LEU A 52 -21.95 3.24 4.63
C LEU A 52 -23.48 3.45 4.56
N VAL A 53 -24.10 4.25 5.42
CA VAL A 53 -25.58 4.39 5.48
C VAL A 53 -26.02 5.85 5.59
N ARG A 54 -25.12 6.84 5.49
CA ARG A 54 -25.50 8.23 5.73
C ARG A 54 -26.01 8.96 4.47
N SER A 55 -27.34 9.15 4.51
CA SER A 55 -28.23 10.10 3.79
C SER A 55 -28.56 9.82 2.32
N ASP A 56 -29.85 10.03 2.02
CA ASP A 56 -30.61 9.74 0.80
C ASP A 56 -30.82 8.24 0.53
N ASP A 57 -32.08 7.81 0.37
CA ASP A 57 -32.48 6.40 0.18
C ASP A 57 -31.73 5.72 -0.98
N LEU A 58 -31.23 6.51 -1.95
CA LEU A 58 -30.41 6.04 -3.06
C LEU A 58 -29.00 5.61 -2.64
N GLN A 59 -28.33 6.32 -1.72
CA GLN A 59 -27.01 5.91 -1.22
C GLN A 59 -27.10 4.66 -0.35
N ALA A 60 -28.14 4.54 0.47
CA ALA A 60 -28.35 3.34 1.29
C ALA A 60 -28.63 2.09 0.43
N GLN A 61 -29.47 2.21 -0.60
CA GLN A 61 -29.73 1.12 -1.57
C GLN A 61 -28.47 0.72 -2.35
N PHE A 62 -27.63 1.70 -2.66
CA PHE A 62 -26.36 1.49 -3.32
C PHE A 62 -25.37 0.72 -2.43
N LEU A 63 -25.25 1.10 -1.16
CA LEU A 63 -24.30 0.49 -0.22
C LEU A 63 -24.73 -0.93 0.19
N ALA A 64 -26.03 -1.22 0.11
CA ALA A 64 -26.54 -2.59 0.21
C ALA A 64 -26.04 -3.50 -0.94
N GLN A 65 -25.72 -2.94 -2.11
CA GLN A 65 -25.21 -3.69 -3.26
C GLN A 65 -23.70 -3.95 -3.20
N VAL A 66 -22.97 -3.25 -2.34
CA VAL A 66 -21.54 -3.51 -2.14
C VAL A 66 -21.37 -4.85 -1.43
N VAL A 67 -20.66 -5.77 -2.07
CA VAL A 67 -20.32 -7.09 -1.48
C VAL A 67 -18.83 -7.20 -1.15
N GLN A 68 -18.00 -6.43 -1.85
CA GLN A 68 -16.55 -6.42 -1.69
C GLN A 68 -16.00 -4.99 -1.70
N LEU A 69 -14.84 -4.84 -1.06
CA LEU A 69 -14.04 -3.62 -1.09
C LEU A 69 -12.68 -3.93 -1.69
N ARG A 70 -12.28 -3.19 -2.73
CA ARG A 70 -10.91 -3.19 -3.22
C ARG A 70 -10.18 -2.00 -2.61
N VAL A 71 -9.19 -2.27 -1.77
CA VAL A 71 -8.34 -1.26 -1.13
C VAL A 71 -7.01 -1.24 -1.86
N THR A 72 -6.64 -0.09 -2.40
CA THR A 72 -5.38 0.13 -3.13
C THR A 72 -4.59 1.23 -2.45
N VAL A 73 -3.30 0.98 -2.24
CA VAL A 73 -2.36 1.89 -1.59
C VAL A 73 -1.40 2.42 -2.65
N TYR A 74 -1.25 3.74 -2.70
CA TYR A 74 -0.36 4.45 -3.60
C TYR A 74 0.71 5.19 -2.80
N ASN A 75 1.94 5.22 -3.32
CA ASN A 75 2.99 6.08 -2.79
C ASN A 75 2.79 7.54 -3.22
N SER A 76 3.66 8.45 -2.77
CA SER A 76 3.63 9.88 -3.13
C SER A 76 3.79 10.16 -4.62
N ALA A 77 4.36 9.23 -5.40
CA ALA A 77 4.48 9.31 -6.86
C ALA A 77 3.23 8.79 -7.60
N ALA A 78 2.12 8.56 -6.90
CA ALA A 78 0.87 8.01 -7.39
C ALA A 78 1.02 6.59 -7.99
N GLN A 79 2.07 5.87 -7.60
CA GLN A 79 2.28 4.49 -8.03
C GLN A 79 1.62 3.55 -7.03
N GLU A 80 0.87 2.58 -7.53
CA GLU A 80 0.32 1.51 -6.72
C GLU A 80 1.46 0.69 -6.10
N VAL A 81 1.47 0.59 -4.78
CA VAL A 81 2.44 -0.21 -4.02
C VAL A 81 1.82 -1.47 -3.42
N ALA A 82 0.50 -1.48 -3.22
CA ALA A 82 -0.23 -2.65 -2.76
C ALA A 82 -1.73 -2.57 -3.11
N SER A 83 -2.38 -3.72 -3.30
CA SER A 83 -3.83 -3.80 -3.43
C SER A 83 -4.38 -5.08 -2.80
N LYS A 84 -5.57 -5.01 -2.21
CA LYS A 84 -6.26 -6.16 -1.63
C LYS A 84 -7.77 -6.00 -1.79
N THR A 85 -8.43 -7.09 -2.19
CA THR A 85 -9.89 -7.18 -2.16
C THR A 85 -10.34 -7.97 -0.93
N VAL A 86 -11.29 -7.43 -0.19
CA VAL A 86 -11.88 -8.03 1.02
C VAL A 86 -13.40 -8.01 0.91
N ALA A 87 -14.09 -8.81 1.74
CA ALA A 87 -15.53 -8.70 1.92
C ALA A 87 -15.92 -7.29 2.42
N ARG A 88 -17.18 -6.88 2.23
CA ARG A 88 -17.69 -5.55 2.66
C ARG A 88 -17.32 -5.17 4.10
N ASP A 89 -17.37 -6.13 5.02
CA ASP A 89 -17.06 -5.97 6.45
C ASP A 89 -15.62 -6.39 6.81
N GLY A 90 -14.87 -6.88 5.82
CA GLY A 90 -13.49 -7.33 5.98
C GLY A 90 -12.50 -6.19 6.20
N THR A 91 -11.34 -6.55 6.75
CA THR A 91 -10.22 -5.62 6.95
C THR A 91 -9.08 -5.95 5.98
N ALA A 92 -8.66 -4.97 5.19
CA ALA A 92 -7.44 -5.07 4.39
C ALA A 92 -6.24 -4.73 5.27
N VAL A 93 -5.22 -5.59 5.27
CA VAL A 93 -4.02 -5.43 6.10
C VAL A 93 -2.80 -5.43 5.18
N PHE A 94 -1.95 -4.42 5.33
CA PHE A 94 -0.74 -4.20 4.54
C PHE A 94 0.47 -4.04 5.46
N LEU A 95 1.64 -4.52 5.01
CA LEU A 95 2.93 -4.29 5.65
C LEU A 95 3.71 -3.31 4.77
N LEU A 96 3.96 -2.11 5.27
CA LEU A 96 4.53 -1.01 4.51
C LEU A 96 5.60 -0.29 5.35
N PRO A 97 6.66 0.25 4.74
CA PRO A 97 7.58 1.15 5.44
C PRO A 97 6.85 2.37 5.98
N ALA A 98 7.42 3.05 6.97
CA ALA A 98 6.90 4.34 7.41
C ALA A 98 6.87 5.36 6.25
N GLY A 99 5.81 6.16 6.17
CA GLY A 99 5.67 7.16 5.10
C GLY A 99 4.24 7.63 4.84
N ASN A 100 4.11 8.47 3.82
CA ASN A 100 2.83 9.01 3.36
C ASN A 100 2.26 8.19 2.21
N TYR A 101 0.99 7.80 2.34
CA TYR A 101 0.31 6.94 1.38
C TYR A 101 -1.07 7.49 1.04
N TRP A 102 -1.42 7.44 -0.23
CA TRP A 102 -2.81 7.59 -0.65
C TRP A 102 -3.49 6.23 -0.64
N VAL A 103 -4.59 6.11 0.10
CA VAL A 103 -5.40 4.91 0.15
C VAL A 103 -6.70 5.17 -0.57
N ARG A 104 -6.95 4.38 -1.61
CA ARG A 104 -8.22 4.32 -2.31
C ARG A 104 -8.99 3.08 -1.90
N MET A 105 -10.24 3.25 -1.53
CA MET A 105 -11.20 2.17 -1.35
C MET A 105 -12.22 2.24 -2.46
N ILE A 106 -12.49 1.12 -3.13
CA ILE A 106 -13.52 0.99 -4.17
C ILE A 106 -14.55 -0.03 -3.68
N GLY A 107 -15.82 0.34 -3.68
CA GLY A 107 -16.93 -0.60 -3.50
C GLY A 107 -17.22 -1.35 -4.79
N LEU A 108 -17.43 -2.66 -4.68
CA LEU A 108 -17.74 -3.55 -5.79
C LEU A 108 -19.03 -4.32 -5.52
N ASP A 109 -19.87 -4.48 -6.55
CA ASP A 109 -21.05 -5.36 -6.51
C ASP A 109 -20.67 -6.84 -6.76
N GLY A 110 -21.68 -7.73 -6.75
CA GLY A 110 -21.50 -9.17 -7.03
C GLY A 110 -20.92 -9.50 -8.40
N ASN A 111 -20.95 -8.56 -9.34
CA ASN A 111 -20.45 -8.69 -10.70
C ASN A 111 -19.12 -7.96 -10.92
N GLN A 112 -18.48 -7.45 -9.85
CA GLN A 112 -17.26 -6.64 -9.89
C GLN A 112 -17.43 -5.25 -10.56
N ASN A 113 -18.66 -4.76 -10.68
CA ASN A 113 -18.89 -3.39 -11.14
C ASN A 113 -18.47 -2.40 -10.05
N VAL A 114 -17.86 -1.30 -10.49
CA VAL A 114 -17.52 -0.20 -9.58
C VAL A 114 -18.78 0.52 -9.19
N LEU A 115 -18.95 0.62 -7.88
CA LEU A 115 -20.11 1.19 -7.26
C LEU A 115 -19.78 2.62 -6.77
N GLY A 116 -18.61 2.78 -6.15
CA GLY A 116 -18.17 4.06 -5.62
C GLY A 116 -16.77 3.96 -5.05
N TYR A 117 -16.23 5.07 -4.60
CA TYR A 117 -14.86 5.13 -4.09
C TYR A 117 -14.72 6.09 -2.92
N PHE A 118 -13.60 5.96 -2.21
CA PHE A 118 -13.14 6.96 -1.25
C PHE A 118 -11.62 7.01 -1.28
N ASP A 119 -11.05 8.21 -1.22
CA ASP A 119 -9.62 8.43 -1.18
C ASP A 119 -9.21 9.13 0.12
N ARG A 120 -8.07 8.73 0.70
CA ARG A 120 -7.50 9.39 1.88
C ARG A 120 -5.98 9.37 1.86
N LEU A 121 -5.39 10.50 2.21
CA LEU A 121 -3.99 10.55 2.60
C LEU A 121 -3.82 10.02 4.03
N ILE A 122 -2.91 9.06 4.20
CA ILE A 122 -2.54 8.47 5.49
C ILE A 122 -1.04 8.64 5.68
N GLU A 123 -0.66 9.17 6.83
CA GLU A 123 0.71 9.12 7.32
C GLU A 123 0.86 7.89 8.23
N LEU A 124 1.73 6.96 7.82
CA LEU A 124 2.02 5.72 8.53
C LEU A 124 3.35 5.88 9.27
N LEU A 125 3.30 6.30 10.54
CA LEU A 125 4.49 6.39 11.41
C LEU A 125 4.55 5.27 12.46
N GLN A 126 3.45 4.55 12.62
CA GLN A 126 3.28 3.42 13.52
C GLN A 126 2.20 2.49 12.97
N ASN A 127 1.99 1.34 13.61
CA ASN A 127 0.85 0.48 13.30
C ASN A 127 -0.46 1.27 13.39
N LEU A 128 -1.22 1.30 12.30
CA LEU A 128 -2.39 2.14 12.16
C LEU A 128 -3.61 1.30 11.78
N PHE A 129 -4.71 1.52 12.49
CA PHE A 129 -6.03 1.06 12.09
C PHE A 129 -6.88 2.26 11.66
N ASN A 130 -7.38 2.22 10.42
CA ASN A 130 -8.11 3.34 9.83
C ASN A 130 -9.49 2.88 9.34
N ARG A 131 -10.53 3.60 9.79
CA ARG A 131 -11.91 3.41 9.35
C ARG A 131 -12.32 4.53 8.41
N PHE A 132 -12.98 4.14 7.33
CA PHE A 132 -13.37 5.03 6.25
C PHE A 132 -14.86 5.39 6.30
N PRO A 133 -15.23 6.68 6.26
CA PRO A 133 -16.57 7.17 6.60
C PRO A 133 -17.63 7.01 5.47
N GLY A 134 -17.44 6.10 4.52
CA GLY A 134 -18.41 5.85 3.44
C GLY A 134 -17.79 5.95 2.04
N LEU A 135 -18.51 5.48 1.02
CA LEU A 135 -18.09 5.59 -0.38
C LEU A 135 -18.85 6.75 -1.05
N ILE A 136 -18.13 7.52 -1.86
CA ILE A 136 -18.72 8.47 -2.80
C ILE A 136 -19.23 7.67 -4.00
N TRP A 137 -20.54 7.76 -4.27
CA TRP A 137 -21.14 7.07 -5.41
C TRP A 137 -20.60 7.63 -6.74
N THR A 138 -20.01 6.75 -7.53
CA THR A 138 -19.71 6.99 -8.95
C THR A 138 -19.26 5.68 -9.60
N PRO A 139 -19.76 5.36 -10.80
CA PRO A 139 -19.28 4.21 -11.57
C PRO A 139 -17.88 4.45 -12.16
N ASN A 140 -17.43 5.71 -12.21
CA ASN A 140 -16.15 6.11 -12.80
C ASN A 140 -15.34 6.91 -11.76
N PRO A 141 -14.58 6.23 -10.87
CA PRO A 141 -13.67 6.93 -9.96
C PRO A 141 -12.66 7.76 -10.76
N PRO A 142 -12.31 8.96 -10.29
CA PRO A 142 -11.29 9.77 -10.95
C PRO A 142 -9.94 9.04 -10.92
N VAL A 143 -9.06 9.33 -11.88
CA VAL A 143 -7.67 8.86 -11.79
C VAL A 143 -7.03 9.47 -10.53
N VAL A 144 -6.27 8.67 -9.76
CA VAL A 144 -5.53 9.20 -8.62
C VAL A 144 -4.48 10.19 -9.14
N THR A 145 -4.70 11.47 -8.89
CA THR A 145 -3.72 12.52 -9.12
C THR A 145 -3.30 13.07 -7.78
N ILE A 146 -2.05 12.82 -7.38
CA ILE A 146 -1.49 13.43 -6.17
C ILE A 146 -1.02 14.81 -6.59
N ALA A 147 -1.72 15.85 -6.14
CA ALA A 147 -1.20 17.20 -6.27
C ALA A 147 0.10 17.27 -5.48
N ASP A 148 1.18 17.72 -6.14
CA ASP A 148 2.43 18.04 -5.46
C ASP A 148 2.09 19.06 -4.36
N PRO A 149 2.40 18.80 -3.08
CA PRO A 149 2.17 19.80 -2.04
C PRO A 149 2.99 21.04 -2.40
N ALA A 150 2.30 22.14 -2.71
CA ALA A 150 2.89 23.44 -2.99
C ALA A 150 3.67 24.00 -1.80
#